data_AF-A0A2S5QMV1-F1
#
_entry.id   AF-A0A2S5QMV1-F1
#
_cell.length_a   1.000
_cell.length_b   1.000
_cell.length_c   1.000
_cell.angle_alpha   90.00
_cell.angle_beta   90.00
_cell.angle_gamma   90.00
#
_symmetry.space_group_name_H-M   'P 1'
#
loop_
_entity.id
_entity.type
_entity.pdbx_description
1 polymer ?
#
loop_
_entity_poly.entity_id
_entity_poly.type
_entity_poly.pdbx_seq_one_letter_code
_entity_poly.pdbx_strand_id
1 'polypeptide(L)'
;MAENIARTVTLNPSQQNGQVAVGKVVFDATAITATDYIEIDVGFKPKYVEFINATDRVGGEFYEGMAANSCIKTAAAGARTLEVTGGNGGITLTDNGFRVLQNATLALVLASKTCYFKAIA
;
A
#
# COMPACT_ATOMS: atom_id res chain seq x y z
N MET A 1 -5.93 4.93 14.79
CA MET A 1 -5.97 4.20 13.51
C MET A 1 -6.02 2.73 13.85
N ALA A 2 -6.98 2.01 13.29
CA ALA A 2 -7.09 0.55 13.44
C ALA A 2 -6.71 -0.13 12.12
N GLU A 3 -6.43 -1.43 12.19
CA GLU A 3 -6.24 -2.24 11.00
C GLU A 3 -7.60 -2.66 10.40
N ASN A 4 -7.78 -2.47 9.10
CA ASN A 4 -8.91 -3.01 8.35
C ASN A 4 -8.63 -4.43 7.87
N ILE A 5 -9.21 -5.41 8.54
CA ILE A 5 -9.09 -6.84 8.23
C ILE A 5 -10.13 -7.35 7.20
N ALA A 6 -11.05 -6.50 6.73
CA ALA A 6 -12.08 -6.87 5.74
C ALA A 6 -11.53 -6.81 4.31
N ARG A 7 -10.53 -7.66 4.02
CA ARG A 7 -9.86 -7.77 2.72
C ARG A 7 -9.42 -9.21 2.47
N THR A 8 -9.35 -9.62 1.21
CA THR A 8 -8.72 -10.88 0.82
C THR A 8 -7.34 -10.60 0.25
N VAL A 9 -6.30 -11.23 0.80
CA VAL A 9 -4.90 -11.07 0.36
C VAL A 9 -4.41 -12.38 -0.27
N THR A 10 -3.81 -12.31 -1.45
CA THR A 10 -3.09 -13.42 -2.09
C THR A 10 -1.63 -13.02 -2.28
N LEU A 11 -0.71 -13.79 -1.69
CA LEU A 11 0.73 -13.52 -1.65
C LEU A 11 1.50 -14.60 -2.42
N ASN A 12 2.47 -14.20 -3.23
CA ASN A 12 3.45 -15.11 -3.87
C ASN A 12 4.87 -14.68 -3.45
N PRO A 13 5.38 -15.12 -2.28
CA PRO A 13 6.74 -14.78 -1.85
C PRO A 13 7.79 -15.59 -2.63
N SER A 14 8.86 -14.96 -3.12
CA SER A 14 10.04 -15.69 -3.60
C SER A 14 10.89 -16.16 -2.40
N GLN A 15 11.13 -17.47 -2.28
CA GLN A 15 11.92 -18.06 -1.18
C GLN A 15 13.43 -18.20 -1.50
N GLN A 16 14.01 -17.36 -2.35
CA GLN A 16 15.47 -17.39 -2.63
C GLN A 16 16.09 -16.00 -2.79
N ASN A 17 17.41 -15.96 -2.56
CA ASN A 17 18.31 -14.80 -2.43
C ASN A 17 17.89 -13.59 -3.29
N GLY A 18 17.35 -12.56 -2.65
CA GLY A 18 16.60 -11.47 -3.28
C GLY A 18 15.10 -11.59 -2.96
N GLN A 19 14.73 -11.26 -1.71
CA GLN A 19 13.35 -11.38 -1.25
C GLN A 19 12.47 -10.37 -2.01
N VAL A 20 11.61 -10.90 -2.88
CA VAL A 20 10.58 -10.14 -3.59
C VAL A 20 9.24 -10.77 -3.25
N ALA A 21 8.29 -9.94 -2.85
CA ALA A 21 6.91 -10.34 -2.66
C ALA A 21 6.01 -9.57 -3.62
N VAL A 22 5.17 -10.29 -4.35
CA VAL A 22 4.10 -9.71 -5.15
C VAL A 22 2.78 -10.30 -4.72
N GLY A 23 1.71 -9.53 -4.89
CA GLY A 23 0.39 -10.04 -4.54
C GLY A 23 -0.74 -9.14 -4.95
N LYS A 24 -1.94 -9.61 -4.61
CA LYS A 24 -3.22 -8.97 -4.89
C LYS A 24 -4.00 -8.81 -3.59
N VAL A 25 -4.66 -7.67 -3.46
CA VAL A 25 -5.59 -7.38 -2.36
C VAL A 25 -6.93 -6.96 -2.95
N VAL A 26 -8.02 -7.60 -2.52
CA VAL A 26 -9.38 -7.22 -2.93
C VAL A 26 -10.15 -6.69 -1.74
N PHE A 27 -10.74 -5.51 -1.93
CA PHE A 27 -11.61 -4.84 -0.98
C PHE A 27 -13.06 -5.01 -1.42
N ASP A 28 -13.73 -6.08 -0.98
CA ASP A 28 -15.12 -6.37 -1.36
C ASP A 28 -16.15 -5.56 -0.56
N ALA A 29 -15.72 -4.90 0.52
CA ALA A 29 -16.58 -4.06 1.32
C ALA A 29 -17.14 -2.88 0.51
N THR A 30 -18.38 -2.48 0.84
CA THR A 30 -19.07 -1.33 0.22
C THR A 30 -18.69 0.01 0.86
N ALA A 31 -18.02 -0.03 2.01
CA ALA A 31 -17.49 1.14 2.70
C ALA A 31 -16.20 0.76 3.44
N ILE A 32 -15.35 1.77 3.66
CA ILE A 32 -14.15 1.66 4.49
C ILE A 32 -14.02 2.90 5.37
N THR A 33 -13.41 2.76 6.54
CA THR A 33 -13.22 3.87 7.47
C THR A 33 -11.99 4.68 7.04
N ALA A 34 -12.21 5.95 6.70
CA ALA A 34 -11.10 6.88 6.48
C ALA A 34 -10.27 6.98 7.77
N THR A 35 -8.95 7.03 7.63
CA THR A 35 -7.90 7.00 8.69
C THR A 35 -7.46 5.63 9.20
N ASP A 36 -8.12 4.52 8.84
CA ASP A 36 -7.60 3.19 9.13
C ASP A 36 -6.47 2.81 8.16
N TYR A 37 -5.83 1.66 8.38
CA TYR A 37 -4.78 1.16 7.48
C TYR A 37 -4.99 -0.32 7.18
N ILE A 38 -4.33 -0.80 6.14
CA ILE A 38 -4.10 -2.24 5.93
C ILE A 38 -2.66 -2.58 6.27
N GLU A 39 -2.37 -3.79 6.70
CA GLU A 39 -1.00 -4.28 6.91
C GLU A 39 -0.72 -5.51 6.05
N ILE A 40 0.31 -5.47 5.22
CA ILE A 40 0.70 -6.60 4.39
C ILE A 40 2.02 -7.11 4.93
N ASP A 41 1.94 -8.26 5.60
CA ASP A 41 3.11 -9.03 6.01
C ASP A 41 3.65 -9.79 4.79
N VAL A 42 4.92 -9.53 4.46
CA VAL A 42 5.62 -10.18 3.36
C VAL A 42 6.80 -11.05 3.84
N GLY A 43 6.98 -11.19 5.16
CA GLY A 43 8.04 -11.99 5.77
C GLY A 43 9.42 -11.31 5.83
N PHE A 44 9.50 -10.01 5.52
CA PHE A 44 10.71 -9.21 5.61
C PHE A 44 10.38 -7.72 5.64
N LYS A 45 11.30 -6.90 6.17
CA LYS A 45 11.23 -5.44 6.06
C LYS A 45 11.59 -4.98 4.63
N PRO A 46 10.66 -4.44 3.84
CA PRO A 46 10.95 -4.02 2.48
C PRO A 46 11.82 -2.77 2.43
N LYS A 47 12.67 -2.65 1.41
CA LYS A 47 13.36 -1.41 1.02
C LYS A 47 12.63 -0.63 -0.07
N TYR A 48 11.76 -1.29 -0.81
CA TYR A 48 10.88 -0.66 -1.79
C TYR A 48 9.50 -1.30 -1.74
N VAL A 49 8.46 -0.47 -1.81
CA VAL A 49 7.07 -0.90 -1.95
C VAL A 49 6.42 -0.11 -3.06
N GLU A 50 5.75 -0.82 -3.96
CA GLU A 50 4.81 -0.29 -4.94
C GLU A 50 3.44 -0.86 -4.63
N PHE A 51 2.43 0.01 -4.50
CA PHE A 51 1.04 -0.36 -4.29
C PHE A 51 0.16 0.31 -5.34
N ILE A 52 -0.62 -0.47 -6.08
CA ILE A 52 -1.42 0.00 -7.21
C ILE A 52 -2.87 -0.35 -6.97
N ASN A 53 -3.74 0.66 -6.86
CA ASN A 53 -5.17 0.50 -7.06
C ASN A 53 -5.44 0.41 -8.57
N ALA A 54 -5.55 -0.81 -9.09
CA ALA A 54 -5.70 -1.04 -10.53
C ALA A 54 -7.07 -0.60 -11.05
N THR A 55 -8.10 -0.65 -10.20
CA THR A 55 -9.45 -0.19 -10.55
C THR A 55 -9.48 1.29 -10.87
N ASP A 56 -8.77 2.11 -10.08
CA ASP A 56 -8.76 3.57 -10.26
C ASP A 56 -7.49 4.10 -10.95
N ARG A 57 -6.50 3.23 -11.19
CA ARG A 57 -5.18 3.55 -11.76
C ARG A 57 -4.35 4.50 -10.90
N VAL A 58 -4.48 4.41 -9.58
CA VAL A 58 -3.71 5.20 -8.61
C VAL A 58 -2.58 4.35 -8.05
N GLY A 59 -1.37 4.88 -8.05
CA GLY A 59 -0.18 4.20 -7.53
C GLY A 59 0.43 4.92 -6.33
N GLY A 60 1.06 4.18 -5.44
CA GLY A 60 1.79 4.68 -4.29
C GLY A 60 3.11 3.93 -4.16
N GLU A 61 4.21 4.67 -4.17
CA GLU A 61 5.56 4.11 -4.10
C GLU A 61 6.28 4.62 -2.86
N PHE A 62 6.99 3.73 -2.18
CA PHE A 62 7.79 4.04 -1.01
C PHE A 62 9.19 3.49 -1.18
N TYR A 63 10.18 4.31 -0.85
CA TYR A 63 11.59 3.94 -0.82
C TYR A 63 12.10 3.99 0.62
N GLU A 64 13.00 3.09 0.98
CA GLU A 64 13.69 3.12 2.27
C GLU A 64 14.31 4.51 2.53
N GLY A 65 14.14 4.99 3.76
CA GLY A 65 14.60 6.33 4.17
C GLY A 65 13.56 7.43 3.98
N MET A 66 12.44 7.20 3.29
CA MET A 66 11.30 8.12 3.33
C MET A 66 10.68 8.17 4.73
N ALA A 67 10.03 9.30 5.06
CA ALA A 67 9.32 9.44 6.32
C ALA A 67 8.17 8.43 6.42
N ALA A 68 7.92 7.86 7.60
CA ALA A 68 6.75 7.01 7.81
C ALA A 68 5.45 7.74 7.42
N ASN A 69 4.46 7.00 6.94
CA ASN A 69 3.18 7.52 6.44
C ASN A 69 3.33 8.55 5.32
N SER A 70 4.21 8.26 4.36
CA SER A 70 4.41 9.06 3.14
C SER A 70 4.47 8.15 1.92
N CYS A 71 4.40 8.70 0.71
CA CYS A 71 4.69 7.96 -0.52
C CYS A 71 4.82 8.92 -1.70
N ILE A 72 5.45 8.47 -2.78
CA ILE A 72 5.28 9.12 -4.09
C ILE A 72 4.00 8.58 -4.69
N LYS A 73 2.98 9.42 -4.77
CA LYS A 73 1.69 9.06 -5.36
C LYS A 73 1.68 9.36 -6.84
N THR A 74 1.19 8.40 -7.62
CA THR A 74 0.81 8.59 -9.02
C THR A 74 -0.71 8.66 -9.10
N ALA A 75 -1.26 9.81 -9.49
CA ALA A 75 -2.70 9.95 -9.72
C ALA A 75 -3.12 9.23 -11.02
N ALA A 76 -4.43 9.01 -11.20
CA ALA A 76 -4.97 8.32 -12.39
C ALA A 76 -4.59 8.98 -13.73
N ALA A 77 -4.32 10.30 -13.72
CA ALA A 77 -3.85 11.06 -14.88
C ALA A 77 -2.32 11.01 -15.08
N GLY A 78 -1.58 10.28 -14.24
CA GLY A 78 -0.13 10.11 -14.32
C GLY A 78 0.69 11.18 -13.57
N ALA A 79 0.06 12.20 -12.98
CA ALA A 79 0.76 13.18 -12.16
C ALA A 79 1.41 12.50 -10.94
N ARG A 80 2.69 12.78 -10.70
CA ARG A 80 3.46 12.21 -9.58
C ARG A 80 3.80 13.27 -8.56
N THR A 81 3.39 13.07 -7.31
CA THR A 81 3.59 14.03 -6.21
C THR A 81 4.00 13.30 -4.93
N LEU A 82 4.79 13.96 -4.09
CA LEU A 82 5.09 13.47 -2.75
C LEU A 82 3.88 13.72 -1.83
N GLU A 83 3.37 12.65 -1.22
CA GLU A 83 2.40 12.71 -0.13
C GLU A 83 3.13 12.55 1.20
N VAL A 84 2.71 13.32 2.21
CA VAL A 84 3.39 13.39 3.51
C VAL A 84 2.43 13.20 4.68
N THR A 85 3.01 12.87 5.84
CA THR A 85 2.30 12.80 7.13
C THR A 85 1.63 14.13 7.46
N GLY A 86 0.38 14.08 7.91
CA GLY A 86 -0.46 15.27 8.17
C GLY A 86 -1.14 15.84 6.92
N GLY A 87 -0.72 15.42 5.72
CA GLY A 87 -1.46 15.60 4.46
C GLY A 87 -2.32 14.36 4.16
N ASN A 88 -2.16 13.78 2.97
CA ASN A 88 -2.90 12.58 2.59
C ASN A 88 -2.29 11.28 3.15
N GLY A 89 -1.09 11.34 3.74
CA GLY A 89 -0.37 10.19 4.26
C GLY A 89 0.11 9.23 3.17
N GLY A 90 0.34 7.96 3.51
CA GLY A 90 0.82 7.00 2.51
C GLY A 90 1.14 5.64 3.10
N ILE A 91 2.38 5.21 2.86
CA ILE A 91 2.90 3.90 3.22
C ILE A 91 3.80 4.04 4.45
N THR A 92 3.77 3.03 5.31
CA THR A 92 4.69 2.91 6.45
C THR A 92 5.29 1.52 6.45
N LEU A 93 6.62 1.40 6.46
CA LEU A 93 7.27 0.10 6.60
C LEU A 93 7.09 -0.44 8.03
N THR A 94 6.96 -1.76 8.14
CA THR A 94 7.01 -2.50 9.40
C THR A 94 8.20 -3.46 9.37
N ASP A 95 8.48 -4.14 10.48
CA ASP A 95 9.63 -5.05 10.54
C ASP A 95 9.47 -6.30 9.67
N ASN A 96 8.23 -6.63 9.28
CA ASN A 96 7.92 -7.80 8.45
C ASN A 96 7.14 -7.47 7.18
N GLY A 97 6.94 -6.18 6.87
CA GLY A 97 6.21 -5.75 5.70
C GLY A 97 5.90 -4.27 5.67
N PHE A 98 4.65 -3.90 5.38
CA PHE A 98 4.26 -2.51 5.25
C PHE A 98 2.76 -2.28 5.49
N ARG A 99 2.41 -1.05 5.81
CA ARG A 99 1.05 -0.55 5.97
C ARG A 99 0.71 0.44 4.88
N VAL A 100 -0.55 0.47 4.45
CA VAL A 100 -1.09 1.48 3.53
C VAL A 100 -2.28 2.17 4.17
N LEU A 101 -2.26 3.50 4.23
CA LEU A 101 -3.33 4.32 4.81
C LEU A 101 -4.59 4.30 3.93
N GLN A 102 -5.75 4.21 4.57
CA GLN A 102 -7.06 4.44 3.97
C GLN A 102 -7.41 5.92 4.08
N ASN A 103 -7.27 6.64 2.97
CA ASN A 103 -7.63 8.05 2.89
C ASN A 103 -8.24 8.32 1.51
N ALA A 104 -9.41 8.96 1.48
CA ALA A 104 -10.16 9.21 0.25
C ALA A 104 -9.38 10.06 -0.76
N THR A 105 -8.60 11.02 -0.27
CA THR A 105 -7.74 11.86 -1.11
C THR A 105 -6.51 11.11 -1.58
N LEU A 106 -5.93 10.24 -0.75
CA LEU A 106 -4.81 9.36 -1.14
C LEU A 106 -5.25 8.35 -2.22
N ALA A 107 -6.44 7.76 -2.09
CA ALA A 107 -7.10 6.86 -3.03
C ALA A 107 -6.37 5.53 -3.34
N LEU A 108 -5.33 5.17 -2.56
CA LEU A 108 -4.65 3.87 -2.68
C LEU A 108 -5.52 2.72 -2.19
N VAL A 109 -6.25 2.92 -1.09
CA VAL A 109 -7.20 1.93 -0.55
C VAL A 109 -8.57 2.58 -0.45
N LEU A 110 -9.53 2.05 -1.20
CA LEU A 110 -10.95 2.44 -1.23
C LEU A 110 -11.83 1.18 -1.21
N ALA A 111 -13.13 1.36 -0.94
CA ALA A 111 -14.13 0.31 -1.03
C ALA A 111 -14.29 -0.20 -2.48
N SER A 112 -14.60 -1.49 -2.63
CA SER A 112 -14.85 -2.13 -3.94
C SER A 112 -13.70 -2.01 -4.93
N LYS A 113 -12.46 -2.19 -4.46
CA LYS A 113 -11.23 -2.06 -5.28
C LYS A 113 -10.44 -3.35 -5.36
N THR A 114 -9.76 -3.52 -6.49
CA THR A 114 -8.70 -4.52 -6.64
C THR A 114 -7.36 -3.81 -6.72
N CYS A 115 -6.48 -4.16 -5.80
CA CYS A 115 -5.14 -3.60 -5.69
C CYS A 115 -4.08 -4.69 -5.87
N TYR A 116 -2.91 -4.27 -6.31
CA TYR A 116 -1.72 -5.11 -6.47
C TYR A 116 -0.56 -4.46 -5.74
N PHE A 117 0.41 -5.26 -5.31
CA PHE A 117 1.61 -4.73 -4.70
C PHE A 117 2.85 -5.50 -5.14
N LYS A 118 3.98 -4.82 -5.01
CA LYS A 118 5.33 -5.37 -5.13
C LYS A 118 6.17 -4.82 -3.96
N ALA A 119 6.84 -5.70 -3.24
CA ALA A 119 7.76 -5.37 -2.17
C ALA A 119 9.10 -6.05 -2.42
N ILE A 120 10.20 -5.34 -2.16
CA ILE A 120 11.58 -5.81 -2.40
C ILE A 120 12.41 -5.50 -1.16
N ALA A 121 13.25 -6.44 -0.70
CA ALA A 121 14.20 -6.26 0.41
C ALA A 121 15.52 -5.58 0.01
#